data_AF-A0A930N2C1-F1
#
_entry.id   AF-A0A930N2C1-F1
#
_cell.length_a   1.000
_cell.length_b   1.000
_cell.length_c   1.000
_cell.angle_alpha   90.00
_cell.angle_beta   90.00
_cell.angle_gamma   90.00
#
_symmetry.space_group_name_H-M   'P 1'
#
loop_
_entity.id
_entity.type
_entity.pdbx_description
1 polymer ?
#
loop_
_entity_poly.entity_id
_entity_poly.type
_entity_poly.pdbx_seq_one_letter_code
_entity_poly.pdbx_strand_id
1 'polypeptide(L)'
;GELPDGRMRAHAARRGYSLESRSRPITYEDFFHFDYIIGMDEANRERLLELAPTEELARKVSLLPEWSERSPRDHVPDPYYGGAEGFEHVLDLLEICLPDLYEKTHPTA
;
A
#
# COMPACT_ATOMS: atom_id res chain seq x y z
N GLY A 1 -0.55 15.72 7.71
CA GLY A 1 -1.09 15.21 8.99
C GLY A 1 0.02 14.65 9.85
N GLU A 2 -0.33 13.65 10.65
CA GLU A 2 0.55 12.99 11.62
C GLU A 2 1.65 12.15 10.94
N LEU A 3 2.70 11.87 11.70
CA LEU A 3 3.75 10.92 11.29
C LEU A 3 3.22 9.47 11.35
N PRO A 4 3.88 8.51 10.67
CA PRO A 4 3.52 7.11 10.79
C PRO A 4 3.70 6.65 12.24
N ASP A 5 2.93 5.64 12.65
CA ASP A 5 2.98 5.10 14.01
C ASP A 5 4.43 4.77 14.42
N GLY A 6 4.78 5.13 15.66
CA GLY A 6 6.14 4.99 16.17
C GLY A 6 6.67 3.56 16.13
N ARG A 7 5.80 2.54 16.26
CA ARG A 7 6.16 1.13 16.13
C ARG A 7 6.53 0.81 14.70
N MET A 8 5.70 1.18 13.73
CA MET A 8 6.01 0.97 12.31
C MET A 8 7.33 1.63 11.92
N ARG A 9 7.57 2.86 12.38
CA ARG A 9 8.85 3.56 12.16
C ARG A 9 10.03 2.82 12.80
N ALA A 10 9.88 2.31 14.02
CA ALA A 10 10.94 1.57 14.70
C ALA A 10 11.27 0.25 14.00
N HIS A 11 10.27 -0.48 13.53
CA HIS A 11 10.45 -1.72 12.77
C HIS A 11 11.08 -1.45 11.39
N ALA A 12 10.56 -0.47 10.65
CA ALA A 12 11.11 -0.07 9.35
C ALA A 12 12.56 0.41 9.45
N ALA A 13 12.91 1.18 10.49
CA ALA A 13 14.28 1.65 10.71
C ALA A 13 15.28 0.50 10.94
N ARG A 14 14.86 -0.61 11.56
CA ARG A 14 15.71 -1.81 11.70
C ARG A 14 16.07 -2.46 10.37
N ARG A 15 15.22 -2.25 9.35
CA ARG A 15 15.42 -2.72 7.98
C ARG A 15 16.10 -1.68 7.07
N GLY A 16 16.47 -0.52 7.62
CA GLY A 16 17.12 0.56 6.88
C GLY A 16 16.16 1.52 6.16
N TYR A 17 14.85 1.45 6.44
CA TYR A 17 13.86 2.36 5.86
C TYR A 17 13.59 3.56 6.78
N SER A 18 13.60 4.76 6.21
CA SER A 18 13.13 5.98 6.90
C SER A 18 11.68 6.27 6.49
N LEU A 19 10.76 6.18 7.45
CA LEU A 19 9.35 6.49 7.25
C LEU A 19 9.04 7.92 7.76
N GLU A 20 9.20 8.89 6.87
CA GLU A 20 9.02 10.33 7.14
C GLU A 20 7.75 10.91 6.52
N SER A 21 6.91 10.06 5.92
CA SER A 21 5.66 10.47 5.28
C SER A 21 4.71 11.10 6.28
N ARG A 22 3.80 11.96 5.80
CA ARG A 22 2.74 12.53 6.64
C ARG A 22 1.41 12.07 6.13
N SER A 23 0.56 11.61 7.04
CA SER A 23 -0.81 11.21 6.71
C SER A 23 -1.54 12.37 6.01
N ARG A 24 -2.17 12.04 4.88
CA ARG A 24 -3.00 12.95 4.08
C ARG A 24 -4.19 12.13 3.57
N PRO A 25 -5.42 12.65 3.66
CA PRO A 25 -6.56 12.00 3.05
C PRO A 25 -6.41 11.99 1.52
N ILE A 26 -6.87 10.92 0.88
CA ILE A 26 -7.02 10.89 -0.58
C ILE A 26 -8.13 11.86 -1.01
N THR A 27 -7.95 12.44 -2.19
CA THR A 27 -8.84 13.42 -2.81
C THR A 27 -9.18 13.00 -4.23
N TYR A 28 -10.23 13.58 -4.80
CA TYR A 28 -10.62 13.30 -6.19
C TYR A 28 -9.51 13.65 -7.19
N GLU A 29 -8.72 14.69 -6.93
CA GLU A 29 -7.60 15.11 -7.78
C GLU A 29 -6.52 14.01 -7.90
N ASP A 30 -6.34 13.20 -6.86
CA ASP A 30 -5.35 12.12 -6.86
C ASP A 30 -5.60 11.11 -7.99
N PHE A 31 -6.87 10.83 -8.33
CA PHE A 31 -7.22 9.92 -9.42
C PHE A 31 -6.79 10.44 -10.80
N PHE A 32 -6.67 11.76 -10.96
CA PHE A 32 -6.18 12.38 -12.19
C PHE A 32 -4.66 12.47 -12.24
N HIS A 33 -4.00 12.54 -11.07
CA HIS A 33 -2.54 12.69 -10.97
C HIS A 33 -1.78 11.37 -10.98
N PHE A 34 -2.38 10.29 -10.49
CA PHE A 34 -1.73 8.98 -10.40
C PHE A 34 -2.27 8.02 -11.45
N ASP A 35 -1.37 7.21 -12.01
CA ASP A 35 -1.71 6.11 -12.92
C ASP A 35 -2.19 4.86 -12.17
N TYR A 36 -1.65 4.66 -10.96
CA TYR A 36 -1.95 3.53 -10.09
C TYR A 36 -2.24 4.02 -8.67
N ILE A 37 -3.33 3.52 -8.08
CA ILE A 37 -3.70 3.77 -6.69
C ILE A 37 -3.80 2.42 -5.99
N ILE A 38 -2.85 2.15 -5.09
CA ILE A 38 -2.69 0.83 -4.48
C ILE A 38 -3.25 0.84 -3.05
N GLY A 39 -4.30 0.06 -2.82
CA GLY A 39 -4.85 -0.22 -1.49
C GLY A 39 -4.10 -1.35 -0.79
N MET A 40 -4.06 -1.32 0.55
CA MET A 40 -3.40 -2.37 1.34
C MET A 40 -4.36 -3.52 1.69
N ASP A 41 -5.65 -3.22 1.85
CA ASP A 41 -6.71 -4.17 2.19
C ASP A 41 -8.03 -3.85 1.44
N GLU A 42 -9.01 -4.74 1.56
CA GLU A 42 -10.29 -4.57 0.86
C GLU A 42 -11.06 -3.33 1.34
N ALA A 43 -10.96 -2.96 2.63
CA ALA A 43 -11.63 -1.76 3.14
C ALA A 43 -11.05 -0.48 2.52
N ASN A 44 -9.74 -0.45 2.26
CA ASN A 44 -9.10 0.63 1.52
C ASN A 44 -9.64 0.66 0.10
N ARG A 45 -9.70 -0.49 -0.57
CA ARG A 45 -10.21 -0.59 -1.95
C ARG A 45 -11.65 -0.12 -2.05
N GLU A 46 -12.54 -0.61 -1.20
CA GLU A 46 -13.95 -0.17 -1.16
C GLU A 46 -14.05 1.35 -1.03
N ARG A 47 -13.31 1.94 -0.07
CA ARG A 47 -13.30 3.39 0.12
C ARG A 47 -12.71 4.16 -1.07
N LEU A 48 -11.70 3.62 -1.74
CA LEU A 48 -11.13 4.22 -2.93
C LEU A 48 -12.11 4.17 -4.11
N LEU A 49 -12.83 3.06 -4.27
CA LEU A 49 -13.85 2.91 -5.31
C LEU A 49 -15.05 3.83 -5.07
N GLU A 50 -15.47 4.02 -3.80
CA GLU A 50 -16.50 5.01 -3.43
C GLU A 50 -16.09 6.45 -3.75
N LEU A 51 -14.79 6.76 -3.65
CA LEU A 51 -14.26 8.09 -3.93
C LEU A 51 -13.91 8.31 -5.40
N ALA A 52 -13.83 7.26 -6.22
CA ALA A 52 -13.47 7.39 -7.62
C ALA A 52 -14.56 8.20 -8.37
N PRO A 53 -14.21 9.32 -9.06
CA PRO A 53 -15.20 10.16 -9.74
C PRO A 53 -15.90 9.47 -10.91
N THR A 54 -15.25 8.48 -11.53
CA THR A 54 -15.75 7.76 -12.71
C THR A 54 -15.29 6.30 -12.66
N GLU A 55 -16.00 5.42 -13.38
CA GLU A 55 -15.59 4.01 -13.52
C GLU A 55 -14.22 3.85 -14.18
N GLU A 56 -13.85 4.74 -15.11
CA GLU A 56 -12.53 4.72 -15.74
C GLU A 56 -11.42 4.96 -14.73
N LEU A 57 -11.59 5.95 -13.85
CA LEU A 57 -10.64 6.25 -12.79
C LEU A 57 -10.63 5.17 -11.70
N ALA A 58 -11.78 4.53 -11.44
CA ALA A 58 -11.87 3.41 -10.51
C ALA A 58 -11.00 2.22 -10.95
N ARG A 59 -10.77 2.02 -12.25
CA ARG A 59 -9.90 0.95 -12.78
C ARG A 59 -8.42 1.11 -12.43
N LYS A 60 -8.01 2.30 -11.97
CA LYS A 60 -6.65 2.55 -11.47
C LYS A 60 -6.43 1.99 -10.05
N VAL A 61 -7.52 1.63 -9.35
CA VAL A 61 -7.48 1.09 -8.00
C VAL A 61 -7.21 -0.41 -8.03
N SER A 62 -6.21 -0.85 -7.28
CA SER A 62 -5.85 -2.27 -7.12
C SER A 62 -5.31 -2.53 -5.72
N LEU A 63 -5.23 -3.79 -5.30
CA LEU A 63 -4.60 -4.18 -4.04
C LEU A 63 -3.15 -4.54 -4.26
N LEU A 64 -2.26 -4.21 -3.31
CA LEU A 64 -0.83 -4.54 -3.44
C LEU A 64 -0.57 -6.04 -3.74
N PRO A 65 -1.25 -7.00 -3.09
CA PRO A 65 -1.07 -8.42 -3.40
C PRO A 65 -1.42 -8.83 -4.83
N GLU A 66 -2.33 -8.11 -5.53
CA GLU A 66 -2.70 -8.43 -6.92
C GLU A 66 -1.51 -8.24 -7.88
N TRP A 67 -0.50 -7.48 -7.47
CA TRP A 67 0.68 -7.21 -8.29
C TRP A 67 1.73 -8.32 -8.21
N SER A 68 1.68 -9.18 -7.20
CA SER A 68 2.69 -10.21 -6.94
C SER A 68 2.08 -11.61 -6.83
N GLU A 69 2.48 -12.50 -7.73
CA GLU A 69 2.13 -13.93 -7.63
C GLU A 69 2.80 -14.62 -6.44
N ARG A 70 3.79 -13.95 -5.82
CA ARG A 70 4.50 -14.42 -4.65
C ARG A 70 3.82 -14.04 -3.34
N SER A 71 2.78 -13.20 -3.39
CA SER A 71 2.04 -12.83 -2.19
C SER A 71 1.37 -14.07 -1.59
N PRO A 72 1.64 -14.42 -0.32
CA PRO A 72 1.01 -15.57 0.33
C PRO A 72 -0.44 -15.28 0.76
N ARG A 73 -0.94 -14.06 0.55
CA ARG A 73 -2.25 -13.58 1.00
C ARG A 73 -2.87 -12.64 -0.03
N ASP A 74 -4.19 -12.54 0.01
CA ASP A 74 -4.97 -11.65 -0.86
C ASP A 74 -5.03 -10.20 -0.35
N HIS A 75 -4.57 -9.93 0.89
CA HIS A 75 -4.54 -8.58 1.50
C HIS A 75 -3.36 -8.43 2.47
N VAL A 76 -2.96 -7.18 2.74
CA VAL A 76 -2.01 -6.82 3.79
C VAL A 76 -2.78 -6.64 5.11
N PRO A 77 -2.48 -7.39 6.18
CA PRO A 77 -3.21 -7.30 7.43
C PRO A 77 -2.89 -6.00 8.18
N ASP A 78 -3.85 -5.50 8.95
CA ASP A 78 -3.61 -4.37 9.84
C ASP A 78 -2.60 -4.78 10.95
N PRO A 79 -1.46 -4.09 11.09
CA PRO A 79 -0.41 -4.46 12.03
C PRO A 79 -0.81 -4.22 13.51
N TYR A 80 -1.84 -3.42 13.78
CA TYR A 80 -2.18 -2.97 15.14
C TYR A 80 -2.78 -4.07 16.02
N TYR A 81 -3.29 -5.15 15.43
CA TYR A 81 -3.90 -6.27 16.16
C TYR A 81 -2.91 -7.40 16.50
N GLY A 82 -1.70 -7.39 15.95
CA GLY A 82 -0.70 -8.47 16.07
C GLY A 82 0.49 -8.17 16.99
N GLY A 83 0.48 -7.05 17.72
CA GLY A 83 1.66 -6.62 18.49
C GLY A 83 2.86 -6.32 17.59
N ALA A 84 4.08 -6.55 18.09
CA ALA A 84 5.32 -6.27 17.34
C ALA A 84 5.48 -7.13 16.07
N GLU A 85 5.00 -8.38 16.09
CA GLU A 85 5.07 -9.29 14.94
C GLU A 85 4.18 -8.83 13.79
N GLY A 86 3.06 -8.15 14.07
CA GLY A 86 2.19 -7.58 13.04
C GLY A 86 2.91 -6.57 12.15
N PHE A 87 3.76 -5.72 12.74
CA PHE A 87 4.54 -4.73 11.98
C PHE A 87 5.60 -5.38 11.09
N GLU A 88 6.30 -6.40 11.59
CA GLU A 88 7.28 -7.16 10.79
C GLU A 88 6.58 -7.89 9.64
N HIS A 89 5.42 -8.52 9.89
CA HIS A 89 4.67 -9.24 8.86
C HIS A 89 4.21 -8.32 7.72
N VAL A 90 3.78 -7.10 8.04
CA VAL A 90 3.42 -6.11 7.02
C VAL A 90 4.64 -5.75 6.17
N LEU A 91 5.78 -5.46 6.80
CA LEU A 91 7.00 -5.12 6.08
C LEU A 91 7.48 -6.29 5.19
N ASP A 92 7.36 -7.54 5.64
CA ASP A 92 7.69 -8.73 4.84
C ASP A 92 6.82 -8.82 3.58
N LEU A 93 5.50 -8.61 3.72
CA LEU A 93 4.59 -8.62 2.58
C LEU A 93 4.91 -7.50 1.59
N LEU A 94 5.24 -6.30 2.08
CA LEU A 94 5.66 -5.18 1.23
C LEU A 94 6.93 -5.54 0.45
N GLU A 95 7.94 -6.11 1.10
CA GLU A 95 9.20 -6.51 0.46
C GLU A 95 9.02 -7.62 -0.59
N ILE A 96 8.04 -8.50 -0.42
CA ILE A 96 7.68 -9.52 -1.41
C ILE A 96 6.98 -8.91 -2.63
N CYS A 97 6.03 -7.98 -2.39
CA CYS A 97 5.15 -7.50 -3.45
C CYS A 97 5.73 -6.33 -4.26
N LEU A 98 6.48 -5.43 -3.61
CA LEU A 98 6.97 -4.20 -4.22
C LEU A 98 7.92 -4.41 -5.42
N PRO A 99 8.81 -5.43 -5.44
CA PRO A 99 9.63 -5.70 -6.62
C PRO A 99 8.80 -6.06 -7.86
N ASP A 100 7.77 -6.89 -7.70
CA ASP A 100 6.90 -7.29 -8.82
C ASP A 100 6.07 -6.11 -9.31
N LEU A 101 5.57 -5.27 -8.39
CA LEU A 101 4.92 -4.00 -8.73
C LEU A 101 5.86 -3.09 -9.54
N TYR A 102 7.12 -2.96 -9.11
CA TYR A 102 8.10 -2.12 -9.79
C TYR A 102 8.38 -2.62 -11.21
N GLU A 103 8.64 -3.92 -11.39
CA GLU A 103 8.89 -4.51 -12.72
C GLU A 103 7.68 -4.36 -13.66
N LYS A 104 6.46 -4.57 -13.16
CA LYS A 104 5.24 -4.44 -13.97
C LYS A 104 4.92 -3.01 -14.38
N THR A 105 5.31 -2.03 -13.55
CA THR A 105 5.10 -0.61 -13.84
C THR A 105 6.25 0.05 -14.59
N HIS A 106 7.45 -0.56 -14.55
CA HIS A 106 8.66 -0.10 -15.23
C HIS A 106 9.27 -1.24 -16.06
N PRO A 107 8.58 -1.74 -17.09
CA PRO A 107 9.12 -2.79 -17.94
C PRO A 107 10.41 -2.28 -18.60
N THR A 108 11.54 -2.92 -18.30
CA THR A 108 12.78 -2.72 -19.05
C THR A 108 12.53 -3.15 -20.49
N ALA A 109 12.59 -2.16 -21.40
CA ALA A 109 12.49 -2.35 -22.84
C ALA A 109 13.62 -3.23 -23.40
#